data_AF-A0A2U0DQP2-F1
#
_entry.id   AF-A0A2U0DQP2-F1
#
_cell.length_a   1.000
_cell.length_b   1.000
_cell.length_c   1.000
_cell.angle_alpha   90.00
_cell.angle_beta   90.00
_cell.angle_gamma   90.00
#
_symmetry.space_group_name_H-M   'P 1'
#
loop_
_entity.id
_entity.type
_entity.pdbx_description
1 polymer ?
#
loop_
_entity_poly.entity_id
_entity_poly.type
_entity_poly.pdbx_seq_one_letter_code
_entity_poly.pdbx_strand_id
1 'polypeptide(L)'
;MDMNLDDFPDWVKQRVLENEKQEERNKFVEWGKLGGRPKKDIKKSERLTIRFTPDEMKFLKEKSEKNDISLTDYSRIILLNKTIPDKEKNLQLIKYENNFRRISNMFQMGIFNSEEKDYFLEEIEATIKEIRNAINWDR
;
A
#
# COMPACT_ATOMS: atom_id res chain seq x y z
N MET A 1 4.85 -3.93 -47.70
CA MET A 1 4.01 -2.77 -48.07
C MET A 1 3.27 -2.37 -46.81
N ASP A 2 3.74 -1.33 -46.12
CA ASP A 2 2.98 -0.74 -45.01
C ASP A 2 1.84 0.05 -45.64
N MET A 3 0.63 -0.50 -45.57
CA MET A 3 -0.57 0.21 -45.98
C MET A 3 -0.90 1.24 -44.90
N ASN A 4 -0.83 2.52 -45.26
CA ASN A 4 -1.22 3.60 -44.36
C ASN A 4 -2.75 3.64 -44.23
N LEU A 5 -3.24 3.93 -43.03
CA LEU A 5 -4.67 3.99 -42.71
C LEU A 5 -5.42 5.00 -43.60
N ASP A 6 -4.69 5.96 -44.18
CA ASP A 6 -5.20 6.99 -45.08
C ASP A 6 -5.69 6.47 -46.44
N ASP A 7 -5.22 5.31 -46.88
CA ASP A 7 -5.58 4.70 -48.18
C ASP A 7 -6.92 3.95 -48.16
N PHE A 8 -7.55 3.83 -46.98
CA PHE A 8 -8.79 3.09 -46.81
C PHE A 8 -10.05 3.98 -46.92
N PRO A 9 -11.17 3.44 -47.42
CA PRO A 9 -12.45 4.17 -47.47
C PRO A 9 -12.94 4.60 -46.08
N ASP A 10 -13.67 5.72 -46.02
CA ASP A 10 -14.11 6.36 -44.76
C ASP A 10 -14.86 5.42 -43.80
N TRP A 11 -15.58 4.42 -44.31
CA TRP A 11 -16.29 3.44 -43.49
C TRP A 11 -15.34 2.49 -42.73
N VAL A 12 -14.15 2.23 -43.27
CA VAL A 12 -13.09 1.44 -42.60
C VAL A 12 -12.41 2.30 -41.53
N LYS A 13 -12.11 3.56 -41.84
CA LYS A 13 -11.54 4.53 -40.88
C LYS A 13 -12.47 4.74 -39.69
N GLN A 14 -13.77 4.92 -39.94
CA GLN A 14 -14.78 5.03 -38.88
C GLN A 14 -14.82 3.79 -37.99
N ARG A 15 -14.77 2.59 -38.58
CA ARG A 15 -14.83 1.33 -37.83
C ARG A 15 -13.58 1.08 -36.97
N VAL A 16 -12.40 1.46 -37.45
CA VAL A 16 -11.15 1.38 -36.67
C VAL A 16 -11.20 2.35 -35.48
N LEU A 17 -11.61 3.60 -35.71
CA LEU A 17 -11.81 4.60 -34.65
C LEU A 17 -12.86 4.17 -33.62
N GLU A 18 -13.92 3.48 -34.06
CA GLU A 18 -14.98 2.98 -33.18
C GLU A 18 -14.50 1.79 -32.34
N ASN A 19 -13.70 0.90 -32.92
CA ASN A 19 -13.05 -0.21 -32.20
C ASN A 19 -12.04 0.31 -31.16
N GLU A 20 -11.20 1.28 -31.51
CA GLU A 20 -10.24 1.89 -30.58
C GLU A 20 -10.96 2.56 -29.39
N LYS A 21 -12.05 3.30 -29.64
CA LYS A 21 -12.90 3.87 -28.58
C LYS A 21 -13.57 2.80 -27.72
N GLN A 22 -13.93 1.66 -28.31
CA GLN A 22 -14.51 0.53 -27.58
C GLN A 22 -13.46 -0.15 -26.68
N GLU A 23 -12.22 -0.31 -27.16
CA GLU A 23 -11.10 -0.84 -26.39
C GLU A 23 -10.72 0.07 -25.21
N GLU A 24 -10.70 1.39 -25.41
CA GLU A 24 -10.50 2.34 -24.32
C GLU A 24 -11.58 2.22 -23.25
N ARG A 25 -12.86 2.17 -23.65
CA ARG A 25 -13.99 1.95 -22.72
C ARG A 25 -13.85 0.65 -21.94
N ASN A 26 -13.41 -0.42 -22.59
CA ASN A 26 -13.21 -1.73 -21.95
C ASN A 26 -12.07 -1.67 -20.91
N LYS A 27 -10.98 -0.95 -21.19
CA LYS A 27 -9.87 -0.75 -20.23
C LYS A 27 -10.35 -0.03 -18.95
N PHE A 28 -11.20 0.99 -19.07
CA PHE A 28 -11.78 1.67 -17.90
C PHE A 28 -12.66 0.76 -17.05
N VAL A 29 -13.42 -0.16 -17.66
CA VAL A 29 -14.23 -1.15 -16.95
C VAL A 29 -13.36 -2.17 -16.21
N GLU A 30 -12.29 -2.64 -16.83
CA GLU A 30 -11.33 -3.56 -16.21
C GLU A 30 -10.58 -2.90 -15.04
N TRP A 31 -10.12 -1.66 -15.21
CA TRP A 31 -9.52 -0.89 -14.13
C TRP A 31 -10.52 -0.59 -13.00
N GLY A 32 -11.80 -0.35 -13.33
CA GLY A 32 -12.87 -0.21 -12.34
C GLY A 32 -13.13 -1.49 -11.54
N LYS A 33 -12.95 -2.67 -12.14
CA LYS A 33 -13.05 -3.98 -11.45
C LYS A 33 -11.87 -4.25 -10.51
N LEU A 34 -10.69 -3.71 -10.83
CA LEU A 34 -9.52 -3.70 -9.96
C LEU A 34 -9.65 -2.68 -8.81
N GLY A 35 -10.54 -1.69 -8.98
CA GLY A 35 -10.88 -0.67 -8.00
C GLY A 35 -11.81 -1.20 -6.91
N GLY A 36 -11.26 -1.88 -5.92
CA GLY A 36 -12.00 -2.27 -4.72
C GLY A 36 -11.07 -2.75 -3.62
N ARG A 37 -11.42 -2.51 -2.35
CA ARG A 37 -10.67 -3.10 -1.23
C ARG A 37 -10.87 -4.62 -1.29
N PRO A 38 -9.81 -5.44 -1.42
CA PRO A 38 -9.94 -6.88 -1.43
C PRO A 38 -10.66 -7.34 -0.16
N LYS A 39 -11.69 -8.17 -0.33
CA LYS A 39 -12.41 -8.74 0.80
C LYS A 39 -11.44 -9.67 1.52
N LYS A 40 -11.27 -9.48 2.84
CA LYS A 40 -10.53 -10.45 3.65
C LYS A 40 -11.28 -11.78 3.59
N ASP A 41 -10.64 -12.82 3.06
CA ASP A 41 -11.25 -14.14 2.86
C ASP A 41 -11.69 -14.80 4.17
N ILE A 42 -11.07 -14.44 5.29
CA ILE A 42 -11.33 -15.05 6.60
C ILE A 42 -12.05 -14.04 7.51
N LYS A 43 -13.35 -14.26 7.72
CA LYS A 43 -14.15 -13.53 8.71
C LYS A 43 -14.02 -14.17 10.08
N LYS A 44 -14.01 -13.36 11.13
CA LYS A 44 -14.07 -13.82 12.53
C LYS A 44 -15.52 -14.30 12.81
N SER A 45 -15.76 -15.60 12.82
CA SER A 45 -17.09 -16.21 13.02
C SER A 45 -17.32 -16.74 14.44
N GLU A 46 -16.27 -17.24 15.10
CA GLU A 46 -16.37 -17.89 16.42
C GLU A 46 -16.34 -16.89 17.58
N ARG A 47 -17.07 -17.19 18.66
CA ARG A 47 -17.18 -16.36 19.86
C ARG A 47 -16.67 -17.10 21.10
N LEU A 48 -15.83 -16.42 21.86
CA LEU A 48 -15.38 -16.83 23.19
C LEU A 48 -15.99 -15.88 24.24
N THR A 49 -16.60 -16.44 25.30
CA THR A 49 -17.17 -15.66 26.40
C THR A 49 -16.41 -15.99 27.69
N ILE A 50 -15.77 -14.99 28.30
CA ILE A 50 -15.02 -15.10 29.54
C ILE A 50 -15.63 -14.13 30.56
N ARG A 51 -15.74 -14.55 31.83
CA ARG A 51 -16.18 -13.69 32.93
C ARG A 51 -14.96 -13.15 33.66
N PHE A 52 -15.00 -11.85 34.00
CA PHE A 52 -13.96 -11.17 34.75
C PHE A 52 -14.58 -10.54 36.00
N THR A 53 -13.78 -10.42 37.05
CA THR A 53 -14.08 -9.56 38.19
C THR A 53 -14.02 -8.07 37.79
N PRO A 54 -14.63 -7.15 38.56
CA PRO A 54 -14.56 -5.73 38.26
C PRO A 54 -13.13 -5.18 38.17
N ASP A 55 -12.23 -5.64 39.05
CA ASP A 55 -10.84 -5.18 39.10
C ASP A 55 -10.03 -5.67 37.89
N GLU A 56 -10.19 -6.94 37.50
CA GLU A 56 -9.57 -7.49 36.29
C GLU A 56 -10.04 -6.76 35.03
N MET A 57 -11.34 -6.45 34.95
CA MET A 57 -11.90 -5.70 33.83
C MET A 57 -11.36 -4.27 33.77
N LYS A 58 -11.17 -3.62 34.92
CA LYS A 58 -10.56 -2.28 35.00
C LYS A 58 -9.12 -2.31 34.48
N PHE A 59 -8.32 -3.27 34.91
CA PHE A 59 -6.94 -3.45 34.45
C PHE A 59 -6.85 -3.62 32.92
N LEU A 60 -7.72 -4.46 32.35
CA LEU A 60 -7.76 -4.67 30.89
C LEU A 60 -8.13 -3.39 30.13
N LYS A 61 -9.09 -2.61 30.64
CA LYS A 61 -9.48 -1.33 30.03
C LYS A 61 -8.35 -0.32 30.04
N GLU A 62 -7.70 -0.10 31.19
CA GLU A 62 -6.59 0.84 31.31
C GLU A 62 -5.44 0.50 30.35
N LYS A 63 -5.11 -0.79 30.23
CA LYS A 63 -4.09 -1.26 29.29
C LYS A 63 -4.51 -1.13 27.83
N SER A 64 -5.78 -1.37 27.52
CA SER A 64 -6.34 -1.20 26.18
C SER A 64 -6.29 0.26 25.74
N GLU A 65 -6.70 1.17 26.63
CA GLU A 65 -6.71 2.63 26.41
C GLU A 65 -5.28 3.17 26.23
N LYS A 66 -4.33 2.74 27.07
CA LYS A 66 -2.93 3.15 26.94
C LYS A 66 -2.32 2.83 25.56
N ASN A 67 -2.79 1.78 24.90
CA ASN A 67 -2.28 1.36 23.59
C ASN A 67 -3.17 1.83 22.42
N ASP A 68 -4.27 2.57 22.65
CA ASP A 68 -5.26 2.94 21.64
C ASP A 68 -5.85 1.75 20.86
N ILE A 69 -6.00 0.58 21.50
CA ILE A 69 -6.55 -0.64 20.88
C ILE A 69 -7.95 -0.90 21.47
N SER A 70 -8.85 -1.51 20.68
CA SER A 70 -10.14 -1.97 21.20
C SER A 70 -9.96 -3.07 22.24
N LEU A 71 -10.80 -3.11 23.28
CA LEU A 71 -10.70 -4.12 24.33
C LEU A 71 -10.72 -5.56 23.78
N THR A 72 -11.52 -5.79 22.73
CA THR A 72 -11.62 -7.08 22.05
C THR A 72 -10.33 -7.46 21.34
N ASP A 73 -9.72 -6.53 20.58
CA ASP A 73 -8.48 -6.82 19.87
C ASP A 73 -7.30 -6.91 20.85
N TYR A 74 -7.27 -6.09 21.90
CA TYR A 74 -6.27 -6.17 22.97
C TYR A 74 -6.32 -7.53 23.66
N SER A 75 -7.51 -7.98 24.06
CA SER A 75 -7.71 -9.31 24.65
C SER A 75 -7.25 -10.43 23.72
N ARG A 76 -7.54 -10.32 22.41
CA ARG A 76 -7.07 -11.31 21.42
C ARG A 76 -5.56 -11.31 21.24
N ILE A 77 -4.92 -10.15 21.29
CA ILE A 77 -3.46 -10.04 21.18
C ILE A 77 -2.81 -10.78 22.35
N ILE A 78 -3.28 -10.54 23.58
CA ILE A 78 -2.78 -11.23 24.77
C ILE A 78 -3.05 -12.74 24.69
N LEU A 79 -4.29 -13.15 24.42
CA LEU A 79 -4.67 -14.58 24.38
C LEU A 79 -3.90 -15.37 23.32
N LEU A 80 -3.47 -14.72 22.23
CA LEU A 80 -2.69 -15.33 21.16
C LEU A 80 -1.19 -15.07 21.27
N ASN A 81 -0.70 -14.49 22.37
CA ASN A 81 0.69 -14.09 22.59
C ASN A 81 1.29 -13.30 21.40
N LYS A 82 0.47 -12.41 20.81
CA LYS A 82 0.91 -11.54 19.71
C LYS A 82 1.58 -10.29 20.27
N THR A 83 2.44 -9.68 19.46
CA THR A 83 3.04 -8.39 19.78
C THR A 83 1.98 -7.30 19.74
N ILE A 84 2.01 -6.41 20.73
CA ILE A 84 1.16 -5.22 20.75
C ILE A 84 1.70 -4.26 19.68
N PRO A 85 0.88 -3.81 18.72
CA PRO A 85 1.32 -2.90 17.68
C PRO A 85 1.69 -1.54 18.29
N ASP A 86 2.92 -1.08 18.03
CA ASP A 86 3.40 0.24 18.41
C ASP A 86 2.89 1.27 17.39
N LYS A 87 1.86 2.03 17.79
CA LYS A 87 1.18 3.00 16.91
C LYS A 87 2.12 4.06 16.37
N GLU A 88 3.04 4.57 17.19
CA GLU A 88 3.95 5.64 16.81
C GLU A 88 4.94 5.15 15.76
N LYS A 89 5.57 4.00 16.01
CA LYS A 89 6.46 3.36 15.03
C LYS A 89 5.75 3.03 13.73
N ASN A 90 4.54 2.48 13.80
CA ASN A 90 3.75 2.17 12.60
C ASN A 90 3.44 3.43 11.79
N LEU A 91 3.14 4.55 12.43
CA LEU A 91 2.89 5.82 11.75
C LEU A 91 4.16 6.35 11.06
N GLN A 92 5.31 6.24 11.72
CA GLN A 92 6.60 6.60 11.14
C GLN A 92 6.91 5.73 9.90
N LEU A 93 6.70 4.41 9.99
CA LEU A 93 6.90 3.49 8.86
C LEU A 93 6.00 3.81 7.67
N ILE A 94 4.72 4.14 7.90
CA ILE A 94 3.80 4.57 6.83
C ILE A 94 4.28 5.86 6.17
N LYS A 95 4.81 6.82 6.94
CA LYS A 95 5.38 8.05 6.38
C LYS A 95 6.59 7.74 5.49
N TYR A 96 7.47 6.84 5.94
CA TYR A 96 8.61 6.40 5.13
C TYR A 96 8.16 5.70 3.85
N GLU A 97 7.22 4.76 3.92
CA GLU A 97 6.66 4.07 2.75
C GLU A 97 6.13 5.08 1.71
N ASN A 98 5.37 6.08 2.16
CA ASN A 98 4.84 7.12 1.28
C ASN A 98 5.95 7.95 0.63
N ASN A 99 6.99 8.30 1.38
CA ASN A 99 8.13 9.05 0.84
C ASN A 99 8.88 8.22 -0.22
N PHE A 100 9.16 6.94 0.05
CA PHE A 100 9.78 6.06 -0.93
C PHE A 100 8.93 5.88 -2.19
N ARG A 101 7.60 5.76 -2.04
CA ARG A 101 6.68 5.68 -3.17
C ARG A 101 6.72 6.96 -4.02
N ARG A 102 6.78 8.14 -3.38
CA ARG A 102 6.93 9.42 -4.09
C ARG A 102 8.24 9.49 -4.86
N ILE A 103 9.35 9.09 -4.23
CA ILE A 103 10.66 9.02 -4.88
C ILE A 103 10.61 8.08 -6.09
N SER A 104 10.05 6.87 -5.93
CA SER A 104 9.88 5.91 -7.02
C SER A 104 9.05 6.48 -8.18
N ASN A 105 7.93 7.15 -7.88
CA ASN A 105 7.09 7.78 -8.89
C ASN A 105 7.85 8.90 -9.63
N MET A 106 8.66 9.68 -8.90
CA MET A 106 9.46 10.76 -9.45
C MET A 106 10.42 10.23 -10.54
N PHE A 107 11.11 9.12 -10.27
CA PHE A 107 12.00 8.49 -11.27
C PHE A 107 11.27 7.97 -12.51
N GLN A 108 10.00 7.57 -12.37
CA GLN A 108 9.18 7.07 -13.48
C GLN A 108 8.67 8.19 -14.40
N MET A 109 8.58 9.44 -13.93
CA MET A 109 8.06 10.56 -14.74
C MET A 109 8.99 11.00 -15.87
N GLY A 110 10.21 10.45 -15.97
CA GLY A 110 11.12 10.69 -17.09
C GLY A 110 11.68 12.11 -17.19
N ILE A 111 11.53 12.92 -16.13
CA ILE A 111 11.92 14.34 -16.09
C ILE A 111 13.44 14.50 -15.89
N PHE A 112 14.12 13.47 -15.39
CA PHE A 112 15.54 13.56 -15.00
C PHE A 112 16.49 13.27 -16.15
N ASN A 113 17.50 14.14 -16.30
CA ASN A 113 18.67 13.89 -17.15
C ASN A 113 19.55 12.76 -16.55
N SER A 114 20.48 12.22 -17.34
CA SER A 114 21.39 11.14 -16.91
C SER A 114 22.13 11.49 -15.62
N GLU A 115 22.70 12.70 -15.56
CA GLU A 115 23.50 13.19 -14.41
C GLU A 115 22.66 13.36 -13.14
N GLU A 116 21.41 13.81 -13.28
CA GLU A 116 20.50 13.98 -12.14
C GLU A 116 20.09 12.62 -11.55
N LYS A 117 19.92 11.60 -12.40
CA LYS A 117 19.64 10.24 -11.94
C LYS A 117 20.81 9.65 -11.15
N ASP A 118 22.03 9.85 -11.64
CA ASP A 118 23.24 9.34 -10.99
C ASP A 118 23.44 9.99 -9.61
N TYR A 119 23.29 11.32 -9.53
CA TYR A 119 23.32 12.06 -8.25
C TYR A 119 22.26 11.54 -7.25
N PHE A 120 21.02 11.36 -7.72
CA PHE A 120 19.94 10.86 -6.87
C PHE A 120 20.15 9.41 -6.42
N LEU A 121 20.76 8.57 -7.26
CA LEU A 121 21.12 7.20 -6.90
C LEU A 121 22.18 7.18 -5.81
N GLU A 122 23.23 8.00 -5.93
CA GLU A 122 24.28 8.13 -4.90
C GLU A 122 23.69 8.60 -3.56
N GLU A 123 22.81 9.60 -3.57
CA GLU A 123 22.19 10.13 -2.36
C GLU A 123 21.28 9.09 -1.68
N ILE A 124 20.57 8.27 -2.47
CA ILE A 124 19.75 7.17 -1.95
C ILE A 124 20.64 6.08 -1.33
N GLU A 125 21.73 5.69 -2.00
CA GLU A 125 22.67 4.70 -1.46
C GLU A 125 23.32 5.18 -0.16
N ALA A 126 23.74 6.44 -0.10
CA ALA A 126 24.28 7.07 1.11
C ALA A 126 23.25 7.03 2.26
N THR A 127 22.01 7.44 1.98
CA THR A 127 20.91 7.42 2.96
C THR A 127 20.62 5.99 3.45
N ILE A 128 20.58 4.99 2.55
CA ILE A 128 20.38 3.58 2.91
C ILE A 128 21.52 3.11 3.83
N LYS A 129 22.76 3.50 3.55
CA LYS A 129 23.92 3.15 4.37
C LYS A 129 23.84 3.76 5.77
N GLU A 130 23.43 5.02 5.88
CA GLU A 130 23.20 5.68 7.16
C GLU A 130 22.09 5.01 7.98
N ILE A 131 20.97 4.65 7.32
CA ILE A 131 19.89 3.92 7.96
C ILE A 131 20.38 2.56 8.49
N ARG A 132 21.12 1.80 7.68
CA ARG A 132 21.70 0.50 8.07
C ARG A 132 22.63 0.62 9.28
N ASN A 133 23.46 1.66 9.31
CA ASN A 133 24.33 1.95 10.45
C ASN A 133 23.55 2.33 11.70
N ALA A 134 22.52 3.17 11.56
CA ALA A 134 21.71 3.65 12.69
C ALA A 134 20.93 2.53 13.38
N ILE A 135 20.50 1.52 12.62
CA ILE A 135 19.76 0.37 13.16
C ILE A 135 20.65 -0.83 13.54
N ASN A 136 21.98 -0.68 13.48
CA ASN A 136 22.95 -1.76 13.74
C ASN A 136 22.60 -3.06 12.99
N TRP A 137 22.21 -2.97 11.72
CA TRP A 137 21.70 -4.13 10.96
C TRP A 137 22.69 -5.30 10.88
N ASP A 138 24.00 -5.00 10.92
CA ASP A 138 25.09 -5.99 10.81
C ASP A 138 25.68 -6.42 12.18
N ARG A 139 24.98 -6.19 13.30
CA ARG A 139 25.35 -6.71 14.64
C ARG A 139 24.33 -7.69 15.20
#